data_AF-A0A972B5K3-F1
#
_entry.id   AF-A0A972B5K3-F1
#
_cell.length_a   1.000
_cell.length_b   1.000
_cell.length_c   1.000
_cell.angle_alpha   90.00
_cell.angle_beta   90.00
_cell.angle_gamma   90.00
#
_symmetry.space_group_name_H-M   'P 1'
#
loop_
_entity.id
_entity.type
_entity.pdbx_description
1 polymer ?
#
loop_
_entity_poly.entity_id
_entity_poly.type
_entity_poly.pdbx_seq_one_letter_code
_entity_poly.pdbx_strand_id
1 'polypeptide(L)'
;MHVREKDISLYLDNSLVLKERKKLESHFLVCSACRQKLQEYKNLNQAMNSLDIDFPLDGLESKVVNRIKEQRISLTVKPVDKKSFSPGYIYALILFVIAGLFYTPAGDVAEQVAQNATTFMLNRWLDWINKVKWQVIDMYASVISAGFTVFFLPLFSGIFLIAGGAYLFINKSAVKKV
;
A
#
# COMPACT_ATOMS: atom_id res chain seq x y z
N MET A 1 -23.35 -3.21 39.59
CA MET A 1 -21.93 -3.35 39.17
C MET A 1 -21.40 -4.62 39.81
N HIS A 2 -20.99 -5.62 39.03
CA HIS A 2 -20.48 -6.90 39.53
C HIS A 2 -18.96 -6.91 39.58
N VAL A 3 -18.40 -7.78 40.43
CA VAL A 3 -16.95 -7.98 40.57
C VAL A 3 -16.41 -8.75 39.36
N ARG A 4 -15.24 -8.35 38.86
CA ARG A 4 -14.57 -9.05 37.75
C ARG A 4 -13.93 -10.34 38.25
N GLU A 5 -13.89 -11.35 37.40
CA GLU A 5 -13.35 -12.67 37.73
C GLU A 5 -11.88 -12.61 38.17
N LYS A 6 -11.07 -11.76 37.53
CA LYS A 6 -9.67 -11.50 37.93
C LYS A 6 -9.55 -11.06 39.39
N ASP A 7 -10.47 -10.21 39.86
CA ASP A 7 -10.44 -9.68 41.23
C ASP A 7 -10.87 -10.76 42.25
N ILE A 8 -11.71 -11.73 41.84
CA ILE A 8 -12.08 -12.91 42.64
C ILE A 8 -10.90 -13.87 42.78
N SER A 9 -10.16 -14.14 41.70
CA SER A 9 -8.93 -14.95 41.76
C SER A 9 -7.89 -14.33 42.69
N LEU A 10 -7.60 -13.03 42.52
CA LEU A 10 -6.65 -12.32 43.38
C LEU A 10 -7.09 -12.30 44.87
N TYR A 11 -8.40 -12.29 45.13
CA TYR A 11 -8.94 -12.44 46.47
C TYR A 11 -8.65 -13.82 47.08
N LEU A 12 -8.82 -14.90 46.31
CA LEU A 12 -8.52 -16.27 46.75
C LEU A 12 -7.02 -16.50 46.98
N ASP A 13 -6.17 -15.89 46.16
CA ASP A 13 -4.71 -15.97 46.26
C ASP A 13 -4.12 -15.04 47.35
N ASN A 14 -4.97 -14.40 48.17
CA ASN A 14 -4.58 -13.41 49.19
C ASN A 14 -3.67 -12.27 48.66
N SER A 15 -3.75 -11.96 47.37
CA SER A 15 -2.83 -11.04 46.67
C SER A 15 -3.37 -9.61 46.53
N LEU A 16 -4.54 -9.32 47.11
CA LEU A 16 -5.15 -7.98 47.10
C LEU A 16 -4.68 -7.11 48.26
N VAL A 17 -4.62 -5.79 48.02
CA VAL A 17 -4.36 -4.80 49.07
C VAL A 17 -5.53 -4.79 50.07
N LEU A 18 -5.24 -4.64 51.37
CA LEU A 18 -6.24 -4.70 52.46
C LEU A 18 -7.49 -3.82 52.22
N LYS A 19 -7.31 -2.64 51.63
CA LYS A 19 -8.41 -1.70 51.31
C LYS A 19 -9.37 -2.28 50.25
N GLU A 20 -8.82 -2.92 49.22
CA GLU A 20 -9.59 -3.52 48.13
C GLU A 20 -10.27 -4.79 48.59
N ARG A 21 -9.57 -5.61 49.39
CA ARG A 21 -10.13 -6.80 50.02
C ARG A 21 -11.40 -6.49 50.82
N LYS A 22 -11.36 -5.49 51.71
CA LYS A 22 -12.54 -5.07 52.50
C LYS A 22 -13.71 -4.61 51.61
N LYS A 23 -13.42 -3.97 50.48
CA LYS A 23 -14.44 -3.52 49.51
C LYS A 23 -15.08 -4.70 48.78
N LEU A 24 -14.32 -5.73 48.43
CA LEU A 24 -14.87 -6.95 47.85
C LEU A 24 -15.68 -7.74 48.87
N GLU A 25 -15.21 -7.85 50.12
CA GLU A 25 -15.93 -8.53 51.20
C GLU A 25 -17.30 -7.88 51.46
N SER A 26 -17.35 -6.55 51.54
CA SER A 26 -18.63 -5.85 51.67
C SER A 26 -19.54 -6.05 50.44
N HIS A 27 -18.97 -6.15 49.23
CA HIS A 27 -19.74 -6.44 48.03
C HIS A 27 -20.32 -7.87 48.02
N PHE A 28 -19.57 -8.88 48.48
CA PHE A 28 -20.07 -10.26 48.59
C PHE A 28 -21.19 -10.43 49.62
N LEU A 29 -21.27 -9.53 50.62
CA LEU A 29 -22.39 -9.51 51.57
C LEU A 29 -23.70 -9.02 50.92
N VAL A 30 -23.63 -8.16 49.91
CA VAL A 30 -24.80 -7.53 49.28
C VAL A 30 -25.21 -8.24 47.99
N CYS A 31 -24.25 -8.71 47.18
CA CYS A 31 -24.52 -9.31 45.87
C CYS A 31 -24.50 -10.84 45.93
N SER A 32 -25.69 -11.46 45.86
CA SER A 32 -25.86 -12.92 45.83
C SER A 32 -25.16 -13.58 44.63
N ALA A 33 -25.23 -12.97 43.45
CA ALA A 33 -24.58 -13.49 42.23
C ALA A 33 -23.04 -13.55 42.37
N CYS A 34 -22.42 -12.52 42.93
CA CYS A 34 -20.96 -12.51 43.15
C CYS A 34 -20.55 -13.47 44.26
N ARG A 35 -21.40 -13.66 45.29
CA ARG A 35 -21.18 -14.68 46.33
C ARG A 35 -21.22 -16.09 45.78
N GLN A 36 -22.19 -16.40 44.91
CA GLN A 36 -22.29 -17.70 44.27
C GLN A 36 -21.05 -18.00 43.43
N LYS A 37 -20.63 -17.06 42.58
CA LYS A 37 -19.39 -17.19 41.81
C LYS A 37 -18.18 -17.43 42.71
N LEU A 38 -18.03 -16.67 43.80
CA LEU A 38 -16.93 -16.89 44.76
C LEU A 38 -16.94 -18.32 45.33
N GLN A 39 -18.12 -18.86 45.63
CA GLN A 39 -18.26 -20.24 46.12
C GLN A 39 -17.85 -21.27 45.05
N GLU A 40 -18.22 -21.06 43.79
CA GLU A 40 -17.80 -21.92 42.67
C GLU A 40 -16.28 -21.96 42.54
N TYR A 41 -15.60 -20.81 42.59
CA TYR A 41 -14.13 -20.76 42.55
C TYR A 41 -13.49 -21.40 43.79
N LYS A 42 -14.08 -21.26 44.98
CA LYS A 42 -13.60 -21.95 46.19
C LYS A 42 -13.69 -23.46 46.05
N ASN A 43 -14.82 -23.95 45.55
CA ASN A 43 -15.04 -25.38 45.32
C ASN A 43 -14.05 -25.92 44.27
N LEU A 44 -13.80 -25.16 43.20
CA LEU A 44 -12.80 -25.51 42.19
C LEU A 44 -11.39 -25.58 42.80
N ASN A 45 -10.99 -24.57 43.58
CA ASN A 45 -9.67 -24.55 44.21
C ASN A 45 -9.52 -25.71 45.21
N GLN A 46 -10.57 -26.03 45.97
CA GLN A 46 -10.56 -27.18 46.86
C GLN A 46 -10.46 -28.51 46.09
N ALA A 47 -11.18 -28.65 44.97
CA ALA A 47 -11.10 -29.82 44.10
C ALA A 47 -9.68 -29.98 43.53
N MET A 48 -9.06 -28.88 43.08
CA MET A 48 -7.67 -28.89 42.62
C MET A 48 -6.68 -29.26 43.73
N ASN A 49 -6.84 -28.73 44.94
CA ASN A 49 -5.99 -29.06 46.08
C ASN A 49 -6.21 -30.49 46.60
N SER A 50 -7.39 -31.07 46.34
CA SER A 50 -7.67 -32.48 46.66
C SER A 50 -7.14 -33.46 45.62
N LEU A 51 -6.65 -32.97 44.48
CA LEU A 51 -5.84 -33.79 43.59
C LEU A 51 -4.52 -34.02 44.32
N ASP A 52 -4.44 -35.16 45.00
CA ASP A 52 -3.23 -35.64 45.64
C ASP A 52 -2.26 -36.04 44.53
N ILE A 53 -1.56 -35.03 44.02
CA ILE A 53 -0.54 -35.22 43.01
C ILE A 53 0.76 -35.51 43.77
N ASP A 54 0.84 -36.73 44.27
CA ASP A 54 2.09 -37.35 44.69
C ASP A 54 2.93 -37.62 43.44
N PHE A 55 3.56 -36.57 42.90
CA PHE A 55 4.66 -36.78 41.99
C PHE A 55 5.84 -37.31 42.82
N PRO A 56 6.34 -38.53 42.57
CA PRO A 56 7.60 -38.93 43.14
C PRO A 56 8.67 -37.96 42.61
N LEU A 57 9.11 -37.04 43.47
CA LEU A 57 10.24 -36.15 43.18
C LEU A 57 11.57 -36.92 43.13
N ASP A 58 11.54 -38.20 43.47
CA ASP A 58 12.71 -39.06 43.46
C ASP A 58 13.31 -39.15 42.05
N GLY A 59 14.57 -38.74 41.96
CA GLY A 59 15.31 -38.69 40.70
C GLY A 59 14.96 -37.51 39.77
N LEU A 60 14.01 -36.63 40.11
CA LEU A 60 13.73 -35.43 39.32
C LEU A 60 14.96 -34.52 39.26
N GLU A 61 15.67 -34.36 40.37
CA GLU A 61 16.93 -33.60 40.44
C GLU A 61 17.96 -34.19 39.47
N SER A 62 18.18 -35.50 39.50
CA SER A 62 19.14 -36.16 38.60
C SER A 62 18.75 -36.00 37.12
N LYS A 63 17.46 -36.03 36.81
CA LYS A 63 16.91 -35.87 35.45
C LYS A 63 17.03 -34.43 34.96
N VAL A 64 16.85 -33.45 35.84
CA VAL A 64 17.05 -32.02 35.54
C VAL A 64 18.55 -31.73 35.36
N VAL A 65 19.41 -32.25 36.24
CA VAL A 65 20.87 -32.10 36.14
C VAL A 65 21.41 -32.73 34.86
N ASN A 66 20.93 -33.91 34.49
CA ASN A 66 21.32 -34.54 33.22
C ASN A 66 20.85 -33.74 32.01
N ARG A 67 19.61 -33.22 31.98
CA ARG A 67 19.16 -32.32 30.90
C ARG A 67 20.00 -31.04 30.82
N ILE A 68 20.35 -30.44 31.95
CA ILE A 68 21.20 -29.22 31.98
C ILE A 68 22.60 -29.55 31.45
N LYS A 69 23.17 -30.70 31.82
CA LYS A 69 24.48 -31.16 31.31
C LYS A 69 24.44 -31.40 29.80
N GLU A 70 23.42 -32.09 29.28
CA GLU A 70 23.23 -32.31 27.84
C GLU A 70 23.06 -30.99 27.07
N GLN A 71 22.34 -30.02 27.62
CA GLN A 71 22.22 -28.68 27.05
C GLN A 71 23.55 -27.90 27.06
N ARG A 72 24.38 -28.04 28.10
CA ARG A 72 25.71 -27.40 28.12
C ARG A 72 26.68 -28.00 27.10
N ILE A 73 26.59 -29.29 26.81
CA ILE A 73 27.45 -29.97 25.82
C ILE A 73 27.04 -29.57 24.39
N SER A 74 25.75 -29.29 24.16
CA SER A 74 25.24 -28.74 22.90
C SER A 74 25.42 -27.21 22.77
N LEU A 75 25.83 -26.53 23.84
CA LEU A 75 26.43 -25.19 23.81
C LEU A 75 27.95 -25.28 23.56
N THR A 76 28.38 -26.12 22.62
CA THR A 76 29.55 -25.73 21.81
C THR A 76 29.13 -24.43 21.14
N VAL A 77 29.50 -23.32 21.76
CA VAL A 77 29.29 -21.97 21.27
C VAL A 77 29.88 -21.96 19.87
N LYS A 78 29.02 -22.14 18.86
CA LYS A 78 29.38 -21.80 17.48
C LYS A 78 29.88 -20.36 17.58
N PRO A 79 31.10 -20.05 17.12
CA PRO A 79 31.53 -18.67 17.10
C PRO A 79 30.41 -17.90 16.40
N VAL A 80 29.81 -16.96 17.11
CA VAL A 80 28.87 -16.04 16.50
C VAL A 80 29.67 -15.40 15.39
N ASP A 81 29.32 -15.72 14.14
CA ASP A 81 29.90 -15.05 12.99
C ASP A 81 29.73 -13.58 13.26
N LYS A 82 30.85 -12.92 13.61
CA LYS A 82 30.90 -11.49 13.76
C LYS A 82 30.58 -10.99 12.37
N LYS A 83 29.31 -10.72 12.09
CA LYS A 83 28.88 -10.03 10.88
C LYS A 83 29.67 -8.75 10.88
N SER A 84 30.72 -8.75 10.07
CA SER A 84 31.62 -7.63 9.90
C SER A 84 30.75 -6.51 9.35
N PHE A 85 30.33 -5.63 10.24
CA PHE A 85 29.58 -4.45 9.90
C PHE A 85 30.56 -3.55 9.16
N SER A 86 30.65 -3.77 7.85
CA SER A 86 31.51 -2.99 6.98
C SER A 86 31.04 -1.54 7.05
N PRO A 87 31.90 -0.60 7.45
CA PRO A 87 31.54 0.82 7.50
C PRO A 87 31.05 1.35 6.13
N GLY A 88 31.39 0.66 5.04
CA GLY A 88 30.90 0.97 3.69
C GLY A 88 29.37 0.96 3.54
N TYR A 89 28.64 0.13 4.31
CA TYR A 89 27.17 0.12 4.23
C TYR A 89 26.55 1.41 4.76
N ILE A 90 27.16 2.00 5.81
CA ILE A 90 26.72 3.28 6.37
C ILE A 90 26.91 4.40 5.35
N TYR A 91 28.08 4.44 4.69
CA TYR A 91 28.35 5.45 3.67
C TYR A 91 27.41 5.32 2.46
N ALA A 92 27.08 4.09 2.04
CA ALA A 92 26.13 3.85 0.94
C ALA A 92 24.72 4.35 1.29
N LEU A 93 24.24 4.11 2.52
CA LEU A 93 22.93 4.62 2.97
C LEU A 93 22.89 6.14 3.04
N ILE A 94 23.95 6.78 3.54
CA ILE A 94 24.04 8.24 3.60
C ILE A 94 24.00 8.84 2.18
N LEU A 95 24.76 8.28 1.24
CA LEU A 95 24.75 8.73 -0.15
C LEU A 95 23.37 8.54 -0.82
N PHE A 96 22.68 7.45 -0.52
CA PHE A 96 21.33 7.20 -1.04
C PHE A 96 20.32 8.25 -0.54
N VAL A 97 20.38 8.61 0.75
CA VAL A 97 19.52 9.64 1.33
C VAL A 97 19.82 11.01 0.73
N ILE A 98 21.10 11.35 0.55
CA ILE A 98 21.51 12.61 -0.09
C ILE A 98 21.01 12.65 -1.54
N ALA A 99 21.20 11.59 -2.32
CA ALA A 99 20.72 11.52 -3.71
C ALA A 99 19.19 11.66 -3.79
N GLY A 100 18.44 11.03 -2.88
CA GLY A 100 16.98 11.16 -2.80
C GLY A 100 16.51 12.58 -2.48
N LEU A 101 17.21 13.30 -1.60
CA LEU A 101 16.89 14.69 -1.24
C LEU A 101 17.13 15.68 -2.39
N PHE A 102 18.04 15.38 -3.33
CA PHE A 102 18.26 16.21 -4.52
C PHE A 102 17.29 15.90 -5.65
N TYR A 103 16.71 14.69 -5.70
CA TYR A 103 15.77 14.31 -6.75
C TYR A 103 14.39 14.96 -6.59
N THR A 104 13.94 15.19 -5.36
CA THR A 104 12.63 15.80 -5.08
C THR A 104 12.51 17.26 -5.57
N PRO A 105 13.43 18.21 -5.27
CA PRO A 105 13.30 19.58 -5.75
C PRO A 105 13.49 19.73 -7.26
N ALA A 106 14.16 18.78 -7.93
CA ALA A 106 14.35 18.82 -9.38
C ALA A 106 13.08 18.44 -10.15
N GLY A 107 12.26 17.52 -9.62
CA GLY A 107 10.98 17.14 -10.21
C GLY A 107 9.98 18.29 -10.21
N ASP A 108 9.83 18.97 -9.07
CA ASP A 108 8.86 20.05 -8.91
C ASP A 108 9.18 21.26 -9.81
N VAL A 109 10.46 21.60 -9.97
CA VAL A 109 10.90 22.68 -10.87
C VAL A 109 10.68 22.31 -12.35
N ALA A 110 10.94 21.06 -12.74
CA ALA A 110 10.72 20.60 -14.10
C ALA A 110 9.22 20.60 -14.47
N GLU A 111 8.35 20.19 -13.53
CA GLU A 111 6.91 20.21 -13.73
C GLU A 111 6.36 21.64 -13.85
N GLN A 112 6.83 22.56 -12.99
CA GLN A 112 6.41 23.97 -13.04
C GLN A 112 6.88 24.67 -14.35
N VAL A 113 8.08 24.36 -14.83
CA VAL A 113 8.59 24.88 -16.11
C VAL A 113 7.83 24.29 -17.30
N ALA A 114 7.49 22.99 -17.27
CA ALA A 114 6.71 22.35 -18.32
C ALA A 114 5.28 22.93 -18.41
N GLN A 115 4.62 23.17 -17.28
CA GLN A 115 3.28 23.79 -17.24
C GLN A 115 3.29 25.24 -17.74
N ASN A 116 4.32 26.02 -17.40
CA ASN A 116 4.47 27.39 -17.90
C ASN A 116 4.84 27.45 -19.40
N ALA A 117 5.67 26.53 -19.89
CA ALA A 117 6.04 26.48 -21.31
C ALA A 117 4.87 26.08 -22.20
N THR A 118 4.06 25.10 -21.77
CA THR A 118 2.88 24.64 -22.51
C THR A 118 1.80 25.71 -22.60
N THR A 119 1.50 26.42 -21.51
CA THR A 119 0.52 27.52 -21.52
C THR A 119 0.98 28.69 -22.39
N PHE A 120 2.26 29.04 -22.38
CA PHE A 120 2.82 30.07 -23.26
C PHE A 120 2.75 29.68 -24.74
N MET A 121 3.14 28.45 -25.10
CA MET A 121 3.07 27.97 -26.48
C MET A 121 1.63 27.88 -26.99
N LEU A 122 0.69 27.36 -26.18
CA LEU A 122 -0.72 27.25 -26.55
C LEU A 122 -1.37 28.60 -26.81
N ASN A 123 -1.19 29.57 -25.90
CA ASN A 123 -1.80 30.89 -26.05
C ASN A 123 -1.24 31.64 -27.27
N ARG A 124 0.09 31.58 -27.47
CA ARG A 124 0.74 32.24 -28.61
C ARG A 124 0.38 31.58 -29.94
N TRP A 125 0.20 30.26 -29.96
CA TRP A 125 -0.22 29.52 -31.13
C TRP A 125 -1.70 29.76 -31.47
N LEU A 126 -2.59 29.82 -30.47
CA LEU A 126 -4.00 30.16 -30.65
C LEU A 126 -4.18 31.57 -31.22
N ASP A 127 -3.43 32.55 -30.72
CA ASP A 127 -3.45 33.92 -31.25
C ASP A 127 -2.95 33.98 -32.70
N TRP A 128 -1.89 33.23 -33.01
CA TRP A 128 -1.39 33.13 -34.38
C TRP A 128 -2.42 32.49 -35.31
N ILE A 129 -3.05 31.39 -34.91
CA ILE A 129 -4.10 30.73 -35.70
C ILE A 129 -5.27 31.66 -35.95
N ASN A 130 -5.74 32.36 -34.93
CA ASN A 130 -6.86 33.29 -35.10
C ASN A 130 -6.49 34.39 -36.09
N LYS A 131 -5.27 34.93 -36.03
CA LYS A 131 -4.80 35.93 -36.98
C LYS A 131 -4.73 35.40 -38.42
N VAL A 132 -4.17 34.20 -38.63
CA VAL A 132 -4.09 33.59 -39.97
C VAL A 132 -5.48 33.23 -40.50
N LYS A 133 -6.38 32.71 -39.66
CA LYS A 133 -7.74 32.35 -40.06
C LYS A 133 -8.47 33.54 -40.69
N TRP A 134 -8.42 34.72 -40.06
CA TRP A 134 -9.07 35.91 -40.60
C TRP A 134 -8.41 36.39 -41.90
N GLN A 135 -7.08 36.34 -42.01
CA GLN A 135 -6.38 36.70 -43.25
C GLN A 135 -6.71 35.75 -44.43
N VAL A 136 -6.83 34.45 -44.17
CA VAL A 136 -7.20 33.46 -45.20
C VAL A 136 -8.65 33.64 -45.63
N ILE A 137 -9.56 33.95 -44.70
CA ILE A 137 -10.96 34.23 -45.02
C ILE A 137 -11.08 35.48 -45.91
N ASP A 138 -10.35 36.55 -45.60
CA ASP A 138 -10.33 37.76 -46.43
C ASP A 138 -9.75 37.48 -47.83
N MET A 139 -8.68 36.68 -47.91
CA MET A 139 -8.11 36.27 -49.19
C MET A 139 -9.09 35.38 -49.99
N TYR A 140 -9.78 34.45 -49.35
CA TYR A 140 -10.75 33.58 -50.03
C TYR A 140 -11.99 34.35 -50.49
N ALA A 141 -12.47 35.30 -49.69
CA ALA A 141 -13.58 36.19 -50.05
C ALA A 141 -13.24 37.02 -51.30
N SER A 142 -12.01 37.51 -51.41
CA SER A 142 -11.54 38.25 -52.61
C SER A 142 -11.36 37.36 -53.85
N VAL A 143 -11.01 36.08 -53.68
CA VAL A 143 -10.86 35.13 -54.80
C VAL A 143 -12.20 34.60 -55.30
N ILE A 144 -13.17 34.36 -54.40
CA ILE A 144 -14.53 33.95 -54.78
C ILE A 144 -15.25 35.08 -55.51
N SER A 145 -15.12 36.33 -55.06
CA SER A 145 -15.75 37.47 -55.72
C SER A 145 -15.21 37.75 -57.13
N ALA A 146 -14.03 37.22 -57.46
CA ALA A 146 -13.40 37.32 -58.78
C ALA A 146 -13.85 36.23 -59.79
N GLY A 147 -14.86 35.40 -59.47
CA GLY A 147 -15.49 34.49 -60.44
C GLY A 147 -14.74 33.17 -60.72
N PHE A 148 -13.69 32.85 -59.95
CA PHE A 148 -12.85 31.66 -60.14
C PHE A 148 -13.62 30.33 -59.99
N THR A 149 -14.64 30.28 -59.14
CA THR A 149 -15.41 29.06 -58.82
C THR A 149 -16.30 28.59 -59.96
N VAL A 150 -16.80 29.49 -60.81
CA VAL A 150 -17.70 29.11 -61.92
C VAL A 150 -16.95 28.42 -63.06
N PHE A 151 -15.67 28.77 -63.26
CA PHE A 151 -14.91 28.28 -64.41
C PHE A 151 -14.23 26.92 -64.18
N PHE A 152 -13.69 26.67 -62.97
CA PHE A 152 -12.81 25.51 -62.74
C PHE A 152 -13.50 24.26 -62.20
N LEU A 153 -14.68 24.39 -61.56
CA LEU A 153 -15.39 23.26 -60.94
C LEU A 153 -15.78 22.15 -61.95
N PRO A 154 -16.25 22.46 -63.18
CA PRO A 154 -16.55 21.44 -64.19
C PRO A 154 -15.30 20.70 -64.68
N LEU A 155 -14.16 21.40 -64.78
CA LEU A 155 -12.89 20.83 -65.26
C LEU A 155 -12.36 19.75 -64.32
N PHE A 156 -12.39 19.99 -63.01
CA PHE A 156 -11.93 19.01 -62.03
C PHE A 156 -12.83 17.76 -61.97
N SER A 157 -14.15 17.93 -62.10
CA SER A 157 -15.10 16.81 -62.18
C SER A 157 -14.79 15.87 -63.36
N GLY A 158 -14.51 16.44 -64.54
CA GLY A 158 -14.14 15.67 -65.73
C GLY A 158 -12.86 14.85 -65.55
N ILE A 159 -11.82 15.43 -64.96
CA ILE A 159 -10.53 14.76 -64.72
C ILE A 159 -10.70 13.58 -63.77
N PHE A 160 -11.45 13.76 -62.67
CA PHE A 160 -11.70 12.69 -61.70
C PHE A 160 -12.48 11.51 -62.29
N LEU A 161 -13.47 11.78 -63.14
CA LEU A 161 -14.24 10.74 -63.83
C LEU A 161 -13.38 9.92 -64.80
N ILE A 162 -12.50 10.58 -65.56
CA ILE A 162 -11.60 9.91 -66.50
C ILE A 162 -10.57 9.05 -65.76
N ALA A 163 -9.96 9.60 -64.70
CA ALA A 163 -8.97 8.87 -63.90
C ALA A 163 -9.60 7.66 -63.16
N GLY A 164 -10.79 7.84 -62.58
CA GLY A 164 -11.52 6.76 -61.90
C GLY A 164 -11.96 5.65 -62.87
N GLY A 165 -12.41 6.02 -64.07
CA GLY A 165 -12.77 5.06 -65.11
C GLY A 165 -11.58 4.22 -65.60
N ALA A 166 -10.43 4.84 -65.82
CA ALA A 166 -9.21 4.15 -66.23
C ALA A 166 -8.72 3.16 -65.16
N TYR A 167 -8.77 3.55 -63.89
CA TYR A 167 -8.35 2.71 -62.77
C TYR A 167 -9.18 1.43 -62.63
N LEU A 168 -10.51 1.52 -62.76
CA LEU A 168 -11.41 0.36 -62.70
C LEU A 168 -11.23 -0.60 -63.88
N PHE A 169 -10.90 -0.09 -65.06
CA PHE A 169 -10.71 -0.92 -66.25
C PHE A 169 -9.45 -1.78 -66.15
N ILE A 170 -8.35 -1.22 -65.62
CA ILE A 170 -7.08 -1.94 -65.43
C ILE A 170 -7.22 -3.05 -64.39
N ASN A 171 -8.00 -2.83 -63.33
CA ASN A 171 -8.11 -3.81 -62.24
C ASN A 171 -8.94 -5.06 -62.62
N LYS A 172 -9.84 -4.96 -63.61
CA LYS A 172 -10.72 -6.07 -63.99
C LYS A 172 -10.01 -7.18 -64.79
N SER A 173 -8.90 -6.87 -65.46
CA SER A 173 -8.13 -7.85 -66.24
C SER A 173 -7.23 -8.76 -65.37
N ALA A 174 -6.96 -8.39 -64.12
CA ALA A 174 -6.16 -9.18 -63.19
C ALA A 174 -6.93 -10.36 -62.55
N VAL A 175 -8.27 -10.33 -62.53
CA VAL A 175 -9.09 -11.29 -61.78
C VAL A 175 -9.41 -12.57 -62.56
N LYS A 176 -9.12 -12.65 -63.87
CA LYS A 176 -9.49 -13.80 -64.72
C LYS A 176 -8.46 -14.95 -64.78
N LYS A 177 -7.46 -14.97 -63.90
CA LYS A 177 -6.50 -16.08 -63.77
C LYS A 177 -6.61 -16.73 -62.38
N VAL A 178 -7.64 -17.54 -62.17
CA VAL A 178 -7.67 -18.64 -61.19
C VAL A 178 -8.48 -19.78 -61.80
#